data_AF-A0A1V8T1P2-F1
#
_entry.id   AF-A0A1V8T1P2-F1
#
_cell.length_a   1.000
_cell.length_b   1.000
_cell.length_c   1.000
_cell.angle_alpha   90.00
_cell.angle_beta   90.00
_cell.angle_gamma   90.00
#
_symmetry.space_group_name_H-M   'P 1'
#
loop_
_entity.id
_entity.type
_entity.pdbx_description
1 polymer ?
#
loop_
_entity_poly.entity_id
_entity_poly.type
_entity_poly.pdbx_seq_one_letter_code
_entity_poly.pdbx_strand_id
1 'polypeptide(L)'
;MSYEAAQNNESLQPPTHGSNRTNGNSPLEKDFSNGYDLHHNMDEGEALKRIQTAGSISISPELFEKLYLSPQNKVSGDLRKTFGNPTPLCLVGFLLSLTPLSCDLMGWRGAGGSGAASTGAYFFFGGLLMILGAIGEWILGNTFPFVVFGSFGAFWLTFGATLQPLYNAYGAYSPDPSIPGEGLATTGFNASFAFFLLFMGLLCFIYFICALRTNIVFVLIFILLVPSFGCLAGAYWHLAMDPKSTIVTPLLIAAGAMTFVTDMLGWYLFFGILLASLDFPFSLPVGDLSRMIKGGSEKARDKGEHSA
;
A
#
# COMPACT_ATOMS: atom_id res chain seq x y z
N MET A 1 -26.86 -9.14 -33.88
CA MET A 1 -26.75 -9.52 -32.46
C MET A 1 -27.02 -8.25 -31.67
N SER A 2 -28.26 -8.09 -31.25
CA SER A 2 -28.81 -6.90 -30.59
C SER A 2 -28.49 -6.91 -29.10
N TYR A 3 -28.03 -5.78 -28.58
CA TYR A 3 -27.88 -5.52 -27.14
C TYR A 3 -29.17 -4.86 -26.64
N GLU A 4 -30.00 -5.62 -25.93
CA GLU A 4 -31.11 -5.12 -25.11
C GLU A 4 -30.98 -5.73 -23.72
N ALA A 5 -30.71 -4.90 -22.72
CA ALA A 5 -31.17 -5.05 -21.33
C ALA A 5 -30.46 -4.03 -20.42
N ALA A 6 -30.95 -2.80 -20.39
CA ALA A 6 -30.70 -1.87 -19.28
C ALA A 6 -31.77 -0.77 -19.27
N GLN A 7 -33.02 -1.13 -18.97
CA GLN A 7 -34.06 -0.17 -18.58
C GLN A 7 -35.20 -0.93 -17.91
N ASN A 8 -35.29 -0.79 -16.58
CA ASN A 8 -36.51 -0.83 -15.76
C ASN A 8 -36.11 -1.05 -14.30
N ASN A 9 -35.87 0.04 -13.57
CA ASN A 9 -35.98 0.02 -12.12
C ASN A 9 -36.40 1.41 -11.65
N GLU A 10 -37.66 1.76 -11.95
CA GLU A 10 -38.34 2.88 -11.31
C GLU A 10 -39.37 2.35 -10.31
N SER A 11 -39.43 3.03 -9.17
CA SER A 11 -40.49 3.04 -8.15
C SER A 11 -40.57 1.87 -7.17
N LEU A 12 -39.99 2.05 -5.98
CA LEU A 12 -40.53 1.45 -4.76
C LEU A 12 -40.49 2.50 -3.64
N GLN A 13 -41.66 3.09 -3.36
CA GLN A 13 -41.93 3.90 -2.17
C GLN A 13 -42.17 3.00 -0.94
N PRO A 14 -41.86 3.44 0.29
CA PRO A 14 -42.08 2.65 1.49
C PRO A 14 -43.58 2.56 1.88
N PRO A 15 -44.11 1.39 2.32
CA PRO A 15 -45.52 1.26 2.68
C PRO A 15 -45.83 1.84 4.08
N THR A 16 -47.00 2.46 4.19
CA THR A 16 -47.58 3.07 5.39
C THR A 16 -48.29 2.05 6.30
N HIS A 17 -48.34 2.36 7.59
CA HIS A 17 -49.02 1.58 8.63
C HIS A 17 -50.54 1.48 8.40
N GLY A 18 -51.07 0.25 8.40
CA GLY A 18 -52.50 -0.05 8.35
C GLY A 18 -52.83 -1.38 9.04
N SER A 19 -53.93 -1.40 9.77
CA SER A 19 -54.32 -2.34 10.82
C SER A 19 -55.02 -3.64 10.36
N ASN A 20 -54.87 -4.68 11.20
CA ASN A 20 -55.84 -5.71 11.62
C ASN A 20 -56.12 -7.00 10.81
N ARG A 21 -55.98 -8.13 11.55
CA ARG A 21 -56.64 -9.47 11.45
C ARG A 21 -56.13 -10.42 10.34
N THR A 22 -55.99 -11.75 10.46
CA THR A 22 -56.11 -12.80 11.50
C THR A 22 -55.57 -14.11 10.86
N ASN A 23 -55.21 -15.11 11.68
CA ASN A 23 -54.97 -16.54 11.38
C ASN A 23 -53.61 -16.99 10.80
N GLY A 24 -52.80 -17.58 11.69
CA GLY A 24 -52.49 -19.02 11.62
C GLY A 24 -51.42 -19.49 10.64
N ASN A 25 -50.15 -19.15 10.93
CA ASN A 25 -48.92 -19.95 10.77
C ASN A 25 -47.72 -19.00 10.57
N SER A 26 -47.19 -18.48 11.67
CA SER A 26 -45.93 -17.73 11.66
C SER A 26 -44.76 -18.70 11.76
N PRO A 27 -43.71 -18.60 10.91
CA PRO A 27 -42.43 -19.21 11.19
C PRO A 27 -41.88 -18.60 12.48
N LEU A 28 -41.51 -19.46 13.43
CA LEU A 28 -40.91 -19.10 14.71
C LEU A 28 -39.70 -18.19 14.49
N GLU A 29 -39.74 -17.04 15.15
CA GLU A 29 -38.63 -16.13 15.34
C GLU A 29 -37.46 -16.93 15.93
N LYS A 30 -36.36 -17.07 15.18
CA LYS A 30 -35.16 -17.76 15.67
C LYS A 30 -34.50 -16.86 16.72
N ASP A 31 -34.71 -17.21 17.98
CA ASP A 31 -33.90 -16.75 19.10
C ASP A 31 -32.41 -16.94 18.76
N PHE A 32 -31.67 -15.84 18.68
CA PHE A 32 -30.21 -15.86 18.64
C PHE A 32 -29.68 -16.02 20.07
N SER A 33 -29.86 -17.20 20.63
CA SER A 33 -29.20 -17.67 21.85
C SER A 33 -28.27 -18.83 21.51
N ASN A 34 -27.32 -18.62 20.58
CA ASN A 34 -26.20 -19.54 20.41
C ASN A 34 -25.19 -19.30 21.53
N GLY A 35 -25.48 -19.92 22.68
CA GLY A 35 -24.45 -20.30 23.64
C GLY A 35 -23.47 -21.27 22.98
N TYR A 36 -22.20 -21.13 23.32
CA TYR A 36 -21.18 -22.08 22.94
C TYR A 36 -21.50 -23.43 23.59
N ASP A 37 -21.82 -24.45 22.80
CA ASP A 37 -21.88 -25.84 23.25
C ASP A 37 -20.46 -26.30 23.65
N LEU A 38 -20.10 -26.02 24.89
CA LEU A 38 -19.01 -26.66 25.59
C LEU A 38 -19.44 -28.10 25.86
N HIS A 39 -18.77 -29.05 25.20
CA HIS A 39 -18.87 -30.47 25.53
C HIS A 39 -18.75 -30.65 27.06
N HIS A 40 -19.81 -31.18 27.67
CA HIS A 40 -19.91 -31.56 29.07
C HIS A 40 -18.83 -32.58 29.42
N ASN A 41 -17.66 -32.11 29.86
CA ASN A 41 -16.62 -32.76 30.70
C ASN A 41 -15.23 -32.12 30.51
N MET A 42 -15.15 -30.78 30.40
CA MET A 42 -13.87 -30.08 30.53
C MET A 42 -13.91 -29.22 31.79
N ASP A 43 -12.97 -29.48 32.69
CA ASP A 43 -12.73 -28.69 33.90
C ASP A 43 -12.39 -27.25 33.48
N GLU A 44 -13.06 -26.26 34.08
CA GLU A 44 -12.84 -24.83 33.78
C GLU A 44 -11.35 -24.47 33.95
N GLY A 45 -10.65 -25.13 34.88
CA GLY A 45 -9.21 -25.00 35.07
C GLY A 45 -8.36 -25.51 33.91
N GLU A 46 -8.83 -26.51 33.15
CA GLU A 46 -8.14 -27.08 31.99
C GLU A 46 -8.38 -26.27 30.72
N ALA A 47 -9.59 -25.70 30.57
CA ALA A 47 -9.90 -24.71 29.53
C ALA A 47 -9.12 -23.40 29.73
N LEU A 48 -9.05 -22.90 30.97
CA LEU A 48 -8.20 -21.75 31.33
C LEU A 48 -6.71 -22.06 31.17
N LYS A 49 -6.26 -23.27 31.50
CA LYS A 49 -4.88 -23.70 31.23
C LYS A 49 -4.57 -23.76 29.75
N ARG A 50 -5.48 -24.26 28.89
CA ARG A 50 -5.30 -24.25 27.42
C ARG A 50 -5.29 -22.83 26.83
N ILE A 51 -6.11 -21.93 27.38
CA ILE A 51 -6.06 -20.49 27.04
C ILE A 51 -4.75 -19.86 27.53
N GLN A 52 -4.18 -20.33 28.65
CA GLN A 52 -2.86 -19.89 29.15
C GLN A 52 -1.67 -20.58 28.46
N THR A 53 -1.83 -21.79 27.89
CA THR A 53 -0.73 -22.52 27.20
C THR A 53 -0.67 -22.25 25.71
N ALA A 54 -1.76 -21.78 25.09
CA ALA A 54 -1.67 -21.07 23.82
C ALA A 54 -1.15 -19.67 24.13
N GLY A 55 0.17 -19.48 24.09
CA GLY A 55 0.86 -18.24 24.45
C GLY A 55 0.33 -17.01 23.71
N SER A 56 -0.77 -16.43 24.22
CA SER A 56 -1.22 -15.11 23.82
C SER A 56 -0.28 -14.12 24.51
N ILE A 57 0.89 -13.93 23.91
CA ILE A 57 1.75 -12.80 24.22
C ILE A 57 0.88 -11.57 23.94
N SER A 58 0.45 -10.89 25.00
CA SER A 58 -0.22 -9.61 24.88
C SER A 58 0.80 -8.63 24.34
N ILE A 59 0.82 -8.43 23.02
CA ILE A 59 1.63 -7.42 22.37
C ILE A 59 1.23 -6.07 23.00
N SER A 60 2.19 -5.35 23.59
CA SER A 60 1.91 -4.03 24.15
C SER A 60 1.42 -3.10 23.02
N PRO A 61 0.54 -2.13 23.27
CA PRO A 61 0.11 -1.18 22.25
C PRO A 61 1.27 -0.51 21.52
N GLU A 62 2.40 -0.25 22.19
CA GLU A 62 3.60 0.29 21.55
C GLU A 62 4.32 -0.73 20.65
N LEU A 63 4.41 -2.00 21.07
CA LEU A 63 4.97 -3.07 20.22
C LEU A 63 4.05 -3.35 19.04
N PHE A 64 2.75 -3.22 19.24
CA PHE A 64 1.71 -3.36 18.24
C PHE A 64 1.76 -2.23 17.21
N GLU A 65 1.94 -0.99 17.63
CA GLU A 65 2.12 0.18 16.75
C GLU A 65 3.47 0.13 16.01
N LYS A 66 4.48 -0.50 16.60
CA LYS A 66 5.74 -0.84 15.90
C LYS A 66 5.55 -1.97 14.87
N LEU A 67 4.68 -2.93 15.15
CA LEU A 67 4.40 -4.07 14.26
C LEU A 67 3.46 -3.67 13.13
N TYR A 68 2.41 -2.92 13.43
CA TYR A 68 1.40 -2.44 12.51
C TYR A 68 1.45 -0.93 12.49
N LEU A 69 1.84 -0.39 11.34
CA LEU A 69 2.10 1.02 11.05
C LEU A 69 0.85 1.93 11.12
N SER A 70 -0.16 1.54 11.88
CA SER A 70 -1.44 2.23 12.03
C SER A 70 -1.97 2.01 13.46
N PRO A 71 -2.51 3.05 14.12
CA PRO A 71 -3.19 2.88 15.39
C PRO A 71 -4.32 1.86 15.25
N GLN A 72 -4.62 1.11 16.31
CA GLN A 72 -5.64 0.05 16.28
C GLN A 72 -6.97 0.57 15.69
N ASN A 73 -7.27 0.23 14.44
CA ASN A 73 -8.65 0.05 14.04
C ASN A 73 -9.16 -1.12 14.88
N LYS A 74 -10.16 -0.91 15.74
CA LYS A 74 -10.87 -1.99 16.43
C LYS A 74 -11.64 -2.80 15.38
N VAL A 75 -10.94 -3.69 14.68
CA VAL A 75 -11.58 -4.69 13.82
C VAL A 75 -12.15 -5.76 14.74
N SER A 76 -13.43 -6.07 14.60
CA SER A 76 -14.08 -7.13 15.38
C SER A 76 -13.48 -8.49 14.99
N GLY A 77 -12.75 -9.13 15.91
CA GLY A 77 -12.17 -10.47 15.74
C GLY A 77 -10.65 -10.51 15.96
N ASP A 78 -10.15 -11.68 16.39
CA ASP A 78 -8.73 -11.94 16.69
C ASP A 78 -7.86 -12.11 15.42
N LEU A 79 -8.22 -11.47 14.30
CA LEU A 79 -7.60 -11.63 12.98
C LEU A 79 -6.07 -11.45 12.98
N ARG A 80 -5.56 -10.53 13.79
CA ARG A 80 -4.11 -10.27 13.95
C ARG A 80 -3.38 -11.32 14.78
N LYS A 81 -4.10 -12.14 15.57
CA LYS A 81 -3.57 -13.37 16.18
C LYS A 81 -3.63 -14.55 15.21
N THR A 82 -4.51 -14.49 14.21
CA THR A 82 -4.71 -15.58 13.23
C THR A 82 -3.74 -15.50 12.05
N PHE A 83 -3.42 -14.30 11.56
CA PHE A 83 -2.60 -14.10 10.36
C PHE A 83 -1.30 -13.36 10.67
N GLY A 84 -0.26 -13.65 9.88
CA GLY A 84 1.00 -12.91 9.93
C GLY A 84 0.85 -11.46 9.46
N ASN A 85 1.79 -10.62 9.88
CA ASN A 85 1.88 -9.24 9.40
C ASN A 85 2.36 -9.21 7.94
N PRO A 86 1.58 -8.65 6.99
CA PRO A 86 1.96 -8.63 5.59
C PRO A 86 2.88 -7.45 5.21
N THR A 87 3.00 -6.42 6.05
CA THR A 87 3.85 -5.24 5.80
C THR A 87 5.29 -5.61 5.41
N PRO A 88 6.02 -6.51 6.11
CA PRO A 88 7.39 -6.86 5.74
C PRO A 88 7.52 -7.42 4.32
N LEU A 89 6.50 -8.15 3.84
CA LEU A 89 6.48 -8.68 2.48
C LEU A 89 6.37 -7.56 1.45
N CYS A 90 5.52 -6.56 1.71
CA CYS A 90 5.44 -5.37 0.87
C CYS A 90 6.75 -4.59 0.87
N LEU A 91 7.37 -4.43 2.05
CA LEU A 91 8.63 -3.69 2.18
C LEU A 91 9.74 -4.38 1.39
N VAL A 92 9.97 -5.68 1.54
CA VAL A 92 11.03 -6.35 0.73
C VAL A 92 10.77 -6.26 -0.77
N GLY A 93 9.49 -6.27 -1.20
CA GLY A 93 9.09 -6.03 -2.58
C GLY A 93 9.49 -4.65 -3.09
N PHE A 94 9.17 -3.60 -2.31
CA PHE A 94 9.57 -2.23 -2.57
C PHE A 94 11.10 -2.07 -2.60
N LEU A 95 11.80 -2.64 -1.62
CA LEU A 95 13.24 -2.50 -1.46
C LEU A 95 14.00 -3.10 -2.64
N LEU A 96 13.73 -4.36 -2.99
CA LEU A 96 14.47 -5.02 -4.07
C LEU A 96 14.09 -4.55 -5.48
N SER A 97 13.03 -3.75 -5.63
CA SER A 97 12.73 -3.06 -6.89
C SER A 97 13.34 -1.66 -6.93
N LEU A 98 13.32 -0.90 -5.83
CA LEU A 98 13.78 0.47 -5.80
C LEU A 98 15.30 0.61 -5.60
N THR A 99 15.96 -0.14 -4.71
CA THR A 99 17.42 0.01 -4.49
C THR A 99 18.20 -0.08 -5.81
N PRO A 100 17.97 -1.10 -6.66
CA PRO A 100 18.70 -1.23 -7.91
C PRO A 100 18.40 -0.07 -8.87
N LEU A 101 17.12 0.31 -9.00
CA LEU A 101 16.73 1.44 -9.86
C LEU A 101 17.40 2.74 -9.41
N SER A 102 17.47 3.01 -8.11
CA SER A 102 18.16 4.18 -7.58
C SER A 102 19.65 4.19 -7.95
N CYS A 103 20.31 3.03 -7.90
CA CYS A 103 21.70 2.87 -8.34
C CYS A 103 21.86 3.09 -9.85
N ASP A 104 20.93 2.57 -10.64
CA ASP A 104 20.88 2.74 -12.10
C ASP A 104 20.72 4.22 -12.48
N LEU A 105 19.80 4.93 -11.81
CA LEU A 105 19.56 6.36 -12.02
C LEU A 105 20.75 7.24 -11.65
N MET A 106 21.54 6.83 -10.64
CA MET A 106 22.78 7.51 -10.26
C MET A 106 24.00 7.08 -11.09
N GLY A 107 23.86 6.12 -12.01
CA GLY A 107 24.94 5.66 -12.88
C GLY A 107 26.05 4.89 -12.16
N TRP A 108 25.76 4.30 -11.00
CA TRP A 108 26.80 3.65 -10.18
C TRP A 108 27.45 2.51 -10.93
N ARG A 109 28.79 2.51 -11.00
CA ARG A 109 29.59 1.47 -11.68
C ARG A 109 29.24 1.32 -13.16
N GLY A 110 28.71 2.36 -13.81
CA GLY A 110 28.27 2.31 -15.21
C GLY A 110 26.88 1.71 -15.41
N ALA A 111 26.11 1.53 -14.33
CA ALA A 111 24.70 1.15 -14.38
C ALA A 111 23.83 2.21 -15.08
N GLY A 112 22.62 1.85 -15.53
CA GLY A 112 21.77 2.75 -16.30
C GLY A 112 20.69 2.04 -17.11
N GLY A 113 20.37 2.55 -18.31
CA GLY A 113 19.36 1.96 -19.18
C GLY A 113 17.94 1.98 -18.59
N SER A 114 17.64 3.02 -17.80
CA SER A 114 16.37 3.19 -17.10
C SER A 114 15.99 1.98 -16.22
N GLY A 115 16.98 1.22 -15.75
CA GLY A 115 16.78 0.05 -14.90
C GLY A 115 16.27 -1.21 -15.59
N ALA A 116 16.39 -1.31 -16.92
CA ALA A 116 15.93 -2.46 -17.70
C ALA A 116 16.49 -3.81 -17.19
N ALA A 117 17.71 -3.84 -16.66
CA ALA A 117 18.31 -5.03 -16.06
C ALA A 117 17.50 -5.59 -14.87
N SER A 118 16.77 -4.73 -14.18
CA SER A 118 15.97 -5.05 -12.99
C SER A 118 14.50 -5.34 -13.32
N THR A 119 14.14 -5.51 -14.61
CA THR A 119 12.75 -5.76 -15.02
C THR A 119 12.11 -6.94 -14.30
N GLY A 120 12.86 -8.03 -14.07
CA GLY A 120 12.36 -9.17 -13.30
C GLY A 120 12.01 -8.80 -11.85
N ALA A 121 12.82 -7.96 -11.20
CA ALA A 121 12.54 -7.47 -9.86
C ALA A 121 11.29 -6.59 -9.83
N TYR A 122 11.02 -5.81 -10.87
CA TYR A 122 9.79 -5.00 -10.96
C TYR A 122 8.54 -5.88 -11.00
N PHE A 123 8.56 -6.99 -11.73
CA PHE A 123 7.41 -7.91 -11.77
C PHE A 123 7.24 -8.69 -10.48
N PHE A 124 8.30 -9.32 -9.97
CA PHE A 124 8.17 -10.28 -8.88
C PHE A 124 8.26 -9.65 -7.49
N PHE A 125 9.17 -8.70 -7.28
CA PHE A 125 9.33 -8.04 -5.98
C PHE A 125 8.43 -6.81 -5.89
N GLY A 126 8.68 -5.82 -6.76
CA GLY A 126 7.94 -4.57 -6.77
C GLY A 126 6.46 -4.78 -7.05
N GLY A 127 6.11 -5.72 -7.94
CA GLY A 127 4.73 -6.02 -8.32
C GLY A 127 4.08 -7.07 -7.44
N LEU A 128 4.42 -8.34 -7.67
CA LEU A 128 3.73 -9.50 -7.09
C LEU A 128 3.76 -9.48 -5.55
N LEU A 129 4.92 -9.34 -4.91
CA LEU A 129 5.00 -9.36 -3.44
C LEU A 129 4.20 -8.20 -2.81
N MET A 130 4.26 -7.00 -3.40
CA MET A 130 3.51 -5.85 -2.90
C MET A 130 2.00 -6.02 -3.06
N ILE A 131 1.52 -6.56 -4.18
CA ILE A 131 0.09 -6.84 -4.39
C ILE A 131 -0.41 -7.91 -3.41
N LEU A 132 0.35 -9.00 -3.22
CA LEU A 132 -0.02 -10.06 -2.27
C LEU A 132 -0.05 -9.53 -0.84
N GLY A 133 0.96 -8.75 -0.44
CA GLY A 133 0.99 -8.14 0.88
C GLY A 133 -0.12 -7.09 1.07
N ALA A 134 -0.46 -6.32 0.03
CA ALA A 134 -1.60 -5.39 0.06
C ALA A 134 -2.93 -6.12 0.30
N ILE A 135 -3.16 -7.27 -0.34
CA ILE A 135 -4.33 -8.11 -0.06
C ILE A 135 -4.33 -8.56 1.40
N GLY A 136 -3.17 -8.91 1.96
CA GLY A 136 -3.03 -9.17 3.39
C GLY A 136 -3.41 -7.99 4.27
N GLU A 137 -2.97 -6.78 3.94
CA GLU A 137 -3.33 -5.56 4.68
C GLU A 137 -4.83 -5.29 4.63
N TRP A 138 -5.48 -5.56 3.50
CA TRP A 138 -6.93 -5.47 3.36
C TRP A 138 -7.65 -6.46 4.29
N ILE A 139 -7.20 -7.73 4.33
CA ILE A 139 -7.75 -8.76 5.22
C ILE A 139 -7.62 -8.34 6.69
N LEU A 140 -6.53 -7.67 7.07
CA LEU A 140 -6.29 -7.18 8.43
C LEU A 140 -6.98 -5.85 8.76
N GLY A 141 -7.68 -5.24 7.81
CA GLY A 141 -8.39 -3.96 7.99
C GLY A 141 -7.48 -2.73 8.05
N ASN A 142 -6.27 -2.84 7.51
CA ASN A 142 -5.27 -1.76 7.44
C ASN A 142 -5.40 -1.01 6.10
N THR A 143 -6.41 -0.14 5.98
CA THR A 143 -6.75 0.55 4.72
C THR A 143 -5.60 1.36 4.13
N PHE A 144 -4.88 2.13 4.95
CA PHE A 144 -3.83 3.01 4.43
C PHE A 144 -2.64 2.20 3.86
N PRO A 145 -2.04 1.23 4.60
CA PRO A 145 -1.04 0.33 4.05
C PRO A 145 -1.53 -0.47 2.83
N PHE A 146 -2.77 -0.95 2.83
CA PHE A 146 -3.37 -1.64 1.67
C PHE A 146 -3.30 -0.77 0.40
N VAL A 147 -3.78 0.47 0.49
CA VAL A 147 -3.83 1.39 -0.67
C VAL A 147 -2.42 1.80 -1.10
N VAL A 148 -1.52 2.07 -0.14
CA VAL A 148 -0.12 2.40 -0.44
C VAL A 148 0.57 1.24 -1.15
N PHE A 149 0.61 0.05 -0.55
CA PHE A 149 1.35 -1.06 -1.14
C PHE A 149 0.71 -1.60 -2.41
N GLY A 150 -0.62 -1.59 -2.51
CA GLY A 150 -1.34 -1.99 -3.72
C GLY A 150 -1.04 -1.08 -4.91
N SER A 151 -1.04 0.24 -4.69
CA SER A 151 -0.75 1.21 -5.75
C SER A 151 0.73 1.21 -6.18
N PHE A 152 1.67 1.09 -5.25
CA PHE A 152 3.09 0.92 -5.60
C PHE A 152 3.35 -0.43 -6.27
N GLY A 153 2.64 -1.49 -5.89
CA GLY A 153 2.64 -2.77 -6.61
C GLY A 153 2.24 -2.61 -8.08
N ALA A 154 1.15 -1.89 -8.32
CA ALA A 154 0.70 -1.58 -9.67
C ALA A 154 1.68 -0.67 -10.42
N PHE A 155 2.33 0.29 -9.76
CA PHE A 155 3.38 1.12 -10.35
C PHE A 155 4.53 0.27 -10.90
N TRP A 156 5.05 -0.67 -10.12
CA TRP A 156 6.15 -1.52 -10.55
C TRP A 156 5.77 -2.48 -11.68
N LEU A 157 4.57 -3.05 -11.64
CA LEU A 157 4.04 -3.84 -12.76
C LEU A 157 3.89 -2.99 -14.03
N THR A 158 3.42 -1.76 -13.90
CA THR A 158 3.29 -0.81 -15.02
C THR A 158 4.64 -0.44 -15.60
N PHE A 159 5.63 -0.16 -14.75
CA PHE A 159 6.99 0.17 -15.16
C PHE A 159 7.66 -1.02 -15.86
N GLY A 160 7.61 -2.21 -15.26
CA GLY A 160 8.12 -3.45 -15.86
C GLY A 160 7.44 -3.77 -17.20
N ALA A 161 6.12 -3.61 -17.30
CA ALA A 161 5.37 -3.83 -18.53
C ALA A 161 5.77 -2.84 -19.63
N THR A 162 6.02 -1.57 -19.28
CA THR A 162 6.46 -0.54 -20.22
C THR A 162 7.81 -0.87 -20.83
N LEU A 163 8.72 -1.47 -20.07
CA LEU A 163 10.05 -1.87 -20.57
C LEU A 163 10.02 -3.14 -21.43
N GLN A 164 8.96 -3.95 -21.34
CA GLN A 164 8.88 -5.22 -22.03
C GLN A 164 8.33 -5.13 -23.46
N PRO A 165 9.03 -5.69 -24.46
CA PRO A 165 8.57 -5.70 -25.86
C PRO A 165 7.18 -6.32 -26.04
N LEU A 166 6.84 -7.32 -25.22
CA LEU A 166 5.57 -8.04 -25.31
C LEU A 166 4.34 -7.13 -25.13
N TYR A 167 4.38 -6.17 -24.21
CA TYR A 167 3.28 -5.24 -23.99
C TYR A 167 3.26 -4.11 -25.03
N ASN A 168 4.38 -3.90 -25.73
CA ASN A 168 4.54 -2.99 -26.85
C ASN A 168 4.10 -1.54 -26.56
N ALA A 169 4.26 -1.07 -25.31
CA ALA A 169 3.84 0.27 -24.90
C ALA A 169 4.53 1.40 -25.67
N TYR A 170 5.81 1.21 -26.02
CA TYR A 170 6.60 2.17 -26.79
C TYR A 170 6.48 1.96 -28.31
N GLY A 171 6.09 0.78 -28.79
CA GLY A 171 6.11 0.49 -30.23
C GLY A 171 5.15 1.33 -31.06
N ALA A 172 4.02 1.76 -30.48
CA ALA A 172 3.08 2.68 -31.13
C ALA A 172 3.68 4.06 -31.45
N TYR A 173 4.79 4.40 -30.80
CA TYR A 173 5.50 5.66 -31.02
C TYR A 173 6.68 5.51 -31.98
N SER A 174 7.06 4.29 -32.37
CA SER A 174 8.23 4.06 -33.21
C SER A 174 8.04 4.62 -34.63
N PRO A 175 9.03 5.34 -35.19
CA PRO A 175 9.00 5.76 -36.59
C PRO A 175 9.17 4.58 -37.56
N ASP A 176 9.82 3.50 -37.12
CA ASP A 176 9.99 2.25 -37.86
C ASP A 176 9.28 1.10 -37.11
N PRO A 177 8.20 0.52 -37.69
CA PRO A 177 7.49 -0.61 -37.09
C PRO A 177 8.36 -1.87 -36.90
N SER A 178 9.47 -2.00 -37.63
CA SER A 178 10.40 -3.11 -37.50
C SER A 178 11.36 -2.98 -36.32
N ILE A 179 11.47 -1.78 -35.73
CA ILE A 179 12.37 -1.49 -34.59
C ILE A 179 11.58 -0.81 -33.45
N PRO A 180 10.67 -1.53 -32.76
CA PRO A 180 9.79 -0.91 -31.75
C PRO A 180 10.52 -0.09 -30.68
N GLY A 181 11.72 -0.51 -30.28
CA GLY A 181 12.51 0.15 -29.24
C GLY A 181 12.86 1.61 -29.52
N GLU A 182 12.88 2.05 -30.78
CA GLU A 182 13.10 3.48 -31.11
C GLU A 182 12.00 4.38 -30.56
N GLY A 183 10.80 3.82 -30.33
CA GLY A 183 9.69 4.51 -29.67
C GLY A 183 10.05 5.14 -28.33
N LEU A 184 10.94 4.52 -27.55
CA LEU A 184 11.39 5.01 -26.23
C LEU A 184 12.10 6.37 -26.31
N ALA A 185 12.74 6.68 -27.44
CA ALA A 185 13.48 7.92 -27.63
C ALA A 185 12.60 9.05 -28.20
N THR A 186 11.36 8.77 -28.57
CA THR A 186 10.50 9.74 -29.24
C THR A 186 9.91 10.78 -28.28
N THR A 187 9.64 11.97 -28.81
CA THR A 187 8.92 13.03 -28.07
C THR A 187 7.57 12.54 -27.54
N GLY A 188 6.82 11.81 -28.37
CA GLY A 188 5.49 11.31 -28.02
C GLY A 188 5.50 10.38 -26.82
N PHE A 189 6.41 9.40 -26.80
CA PHE A 189 6.54 8.47 -25.68
C PHE A 189 7.00 9.20 -24.41
N ASN A 190 8.09 9.97 -24.50
CA ASN A 190 8.67 10.63 -23.34
C ASN A 190 7.70 11.64 -22.69
N ALA A 191 6.98 12.43 -23.50
CA ALA A 191 5.98 13.36 -22.97
C ALA A 191 4.80 12.64 -22.31
N SER A 192 4.35 11.52 -22.89
CA SER A 192 3.24 10.72 -22.37
C SER A 192 3.61 10.05 -21.04
N PHE A 193 4.80 9.45 -20.97
CA PHE A 193 5.29 8.75 -19.79
C PHE A 193 5.57 9.72 -18.62
N ALA A 194 6.03 10.93 -18.90
CA ALA A 194 6.21 11.98 -17.89
C ALA A 194 4.92 12.30 -17.12
N PHE A 195 3.74 12.28 -17.76
CA PHE A 195 2.47 12.50 -17.06
C PHE A 195 2.17 11.40 -16.05
N PHE A 196 2.46 10.13 -16.36
CA PHE A 196 2.29 9.04 -15.41
C PHE A 196 3.16 9.26 -14.15
N LEU A 197 4.42 9.66 -14.34
CA LEU A 197 5.33 9.98 -13.25
C LEU A 197 4.87 11.20 -12.43
N LEU A 198 4.35 12.24 -13.09
CA LEU A 198 3.80 13.41 -12.42
C LEU A 198 2.64 13.04 -11.48
N PHE A 199 1.67 12.26 -11.98
CA PHE A 199 0.51 11.85 -11.19
C PHE A 199 0.87 10.82 -10.12
N MET A 200 1.91 10.01 -10.34
CA MET A 200 2.50 9.20 -9.27
C MET A 200 3.11 10.08 -8.17
N GLY A 201 3.77 11.18 -8.53
CA GLY A 201 4.23 12.20 -7.58
C GLY A 201 3.08 12.85 -6.79
N LEU A 202 1.96 13.15 -7.46
CA LEU A 202 0.75 13.66 -6.79
C LEU A 202 0.17 12.62 -5.81
N LEU A 203 0.14 11.34 -6.20
CA LEU A 203 -0.29 10.27 -5.30
C LEU A 203 0.61 10.20 -4.06
N CYS A 204 1.93 10.28 -4.24
CA CYS A 204 2.88 10.34 -3.13
C CYS A 204 2.65 11.57 -2.25
N PHE A 205 2.23 12.70 -2.81
CA PHE A 205 1.91 13.90 -2.03
C PHE A 205 0.66 13.72 -1.17
N ILE A 206 -0.37 13.05 -1.69
CA ILE A 206 -1.54 12.67 -0.89
C ILE A 206 -1.12 11.74 0.24
N TYR A 207 -0.31 10.73 -0.05
CA TYR A 207 0.20 9.80 0.97
C TYR A 207 1.09 10.47 2.01
N PHE A 208 1.91 11.45 1.62
CA PHE A 208 2.68 12.28 2.54
C PHE A 208 1.76 12.95 3.58
N ILE A 209 0.67 13.58 3.14
CA ILE A 209 -0.30 14.22 4.03
C ILE A 209 -0.93 13.20 4.98
N CYS A 210 -1.33 12.03 4.47
CA CYS A 210 -1.89 10.95 5.29
C CYS A 210 -0.87 10.39 6.30
N ALA A 211 0.39 10.25 5.89
CA ALA A 211 1.47 9.67 6.68
C ALA A 211 1.85 10.52 7.90
N LEU A 212 1.50 11.82 7.93
CA LEU A 212 1.73 12.71 9.09
C LEU A 212 1.11 12.18 10.40
N ARG A 213 0.16 11.23 10.31
CA ARG A 213 -0.48 10.57 11.45
C ARG A 213 0.01 9.15 11.74
N THR A 214 1.05 8.70 11.05
CA THR A 214 1.60 7.33 11.17
C THR A 214 2.92 7.35 11.95
N ASN A 215 4.06 7.28 11.27
CA ASN A 215 5.38 7.35 11.87
C ASN A 215 6.32 8.26 11.04
N ILE A 216 7.39 8.74 11.67
CA ILE A 216 8.31 9.69 11.03
C ILE A 216 8.99 9.10 9.79
N VAL A 217 9.25 7.80 9.78
CA VAL A 217 9.93 7.16 8.64
C VAL A 217 9.03 7.14 7.40
N PHE A 218 7.73 6.87 7.55
CA PHE A 218 6.76 6.98 6.46
C PHE A 218 6.62 8.41 5.91
N VAL A 219 6.66 9.41 6.80
CA VAL A 219 6.67 10.83 6.41
C VAL A 219 7.91 11.13 5.58
N LEU A 220 9.09 10.70 6.04
CA LEU A 220 10.36 10.89 5.35
C LEU A 220 10.43 10.15 4.00
N ILE A 221 9.80 8.97 3.90
CA ILE A 221 9.68 8.23 2.64
C ILE A 221 8.90 9.07 1.62
N PHE A 222 7.70 9.53 1.97
CA PHE A 222 6.86 10.24 1.00
C PHE A 222 7.36 11.65 0.68
N ILE A 223 7.93 12.38 1.64
CA ILE A 223 8.49 13.71 1.37
C ILE A 223 9.68 13.66 0.39
N LEU A 224 10.41 12.53 0.35
CA LEU A 224 11.48 12.30 -0.63
C LEU A 224 10.94 11.77 -1.98
N LEU A 225 9.89 10.95 -1.97
CA LEU A 225 9.30 10.42 -3.20
C LEU A 225 8.62 11.51 -4.05
N VAL A 226 7.96 12.49 -3.43
CA VAL A 226 7.30 13.60 -4.16
C VAL A 226 8.28 14.35 -5.10
N PRO A 227 9.39 14.93 -4.61
CA PRO A 227 10.36 15.58 -5.48
C PRO A 227 11.10 14.58 -6.38
N SER A 228 11.28 13.32 -5.98
CA SER A 228 11.85 12.28 -6.85
C SER A 228 11.04 12.07 -8.12
N PHE A 229 9.73 11.85 -7.98
CA PHE A 229 8.83 11.72 -9.13
C PHE A 229 8.75 13.02 -9.94
N GLY A 230 8.84 14.19 -9.30
CA GLY A 230 8.96 15.47 -9.98
C GLY A 230 10.23 15.57 -10.84
N CYS A 231 11.39 15.15 -10.32
CA CYS A 231 12.64 15.09 -11.07
C CYS A 231 12.56 14.10 -12.24
N LEU A 232 11.96 12.91 -12.03
CA LEU A 232 11.76 11.94 -13.11
C LEU A 232 10.85 12.51 -14.21
N ALA A 233 9.68 13.06 -13.86
CA ALA A 233 8.78 13.68 -14.83
C ALA A 233 9.48 14.81 -15.62
N GLY A 234 10.24 15.66 -14.92
CA GLY A 234 11.06 16.69 -15.53
C GLY A 234 12.10 16.13 -16.50
N ALA A 235 12.80 15.05 -16.13
CA ALA A 235 13.79 14.41 -17.00
C ALA A 235 13.15 13.90 -18.30
N TYR A 236 12.00 13.23 -18.22
CA TYR A 236 11.27 12.74 -19.40
C TYR A 236 10.72 13.87 -20.27
N TRP A 237 10.18 14.96 -19.70
CA TRP A 237 9.78 16.11 -20.51
C TRP A 237 10.96 16.82 -21.17
N HIS A 238 12.10 16.94 -20.48
CA HIS A 238 13.30 17.49 -21.10
C HIS A 238 13.82 16.61 -22.24
N LEU A 239 13.77 15.29 -22.12
CA LEU A 239 14.04 14.37 -23.23
C LEU A 239 13.06 14.55 -24.39
N ALA A 240 11.79 14.82 -24.10
CA ALA A 240 10.79 15.05 -25.13
C ALA A 240 11.02 16.34 -25.91
N MET A 241 11.51 17.40 -25.25
CA MET A 241 11.81 18.70 -25.85
C MET A 241 13.14 18.68 -26.64
N ASP A 242 14.18 18.11 -26.05
CA ASP A 242 15.50 18.00 -26.65
C ASP A 242 16.20 16.72 -26.17
N PRO A 243 16.40 15.71 -27.04
CA PRO A 243 17.11 14.48 -26.69
C PRO A 243 18.55 14.70 -26.20
N LYS A 244 19.15 15.88 -26.48
CA LYS A 244 20.50 16.25 -26.04
C LYS A 244 20.51 17.14 -24.81
N SER A 245 19.36 17.34 -24.17
CA SER A 245 19.20 18.20 -23.02
C SER A 245 20.14 17.80 -21.87
N THR A 246 21.02 18.72 -21.48
CA THR A 246 22.06 18.47 -20.47
C THR A 246 21.50 18.38 -19.05
N ILE A 247 20.27 18.83 -18.80
CA ILE A 247 19.64 18.80 -17.47
C ILE A 247 19.05 17.43 -17.13
N VAL A 248 18.84 16.55 -18.12
CA VAL A 248 18.25 15.22 -17.94
C VAL A 248 19.07 14.39 -16.97
N THR A 249 20.39 14.31 -17.18
CA THR A 249 21.27 13.50 -16.32
C THR A 249 21.27 13.99 -14.86
N PRO A 250 21.46 15.29 -14.57
CA PRO A 250 21.28 15.81 -13.21
C PRO A 250 19.93 15.49 -12.56
N LEU A 251 18.83 15.57 -13.31
CA LEU A 251 17.48 15.24 -12.79
C LEU A 251 17.35 13.75 -12.46
N LEU A 252 17.87 12.87 -13.30
CA LEU A 252 17.89 11.43 -13.03
C LEU A 252 18.75 11.11 -11.80
N ILE A 253 19.93 11.71 -11.67
CA ILE A 253 20.79 11.54 -10.50
C ILE A 253 20.11 12.05 -9.23
N ALA A 254 19.45 13.21 -9.28
CA ALA A 254 18.71 13.75 -8.14
C ALA A 254 17.56 12.83 -7.72
N ALA A 255 16.78 12.32 -8.68
CA ALA A 255 15.74 11.32 -8.42
C ALA A 255 16.32 10.03 -7.83
N GLY A 256 17.42 9.53 -8.40
CA GLY A 256 18.12 8.34 -7.93
C GLY A 256 18.64 8.49 -6.50
N ALA A 257 19.22 9.64 -6.16
CA ALA A 257 19.72 9.92 -4.82
C ALA A 257 18.58 10.02 -3.78
N MET A 258 17.50 10.73 -4.10
CA MET A 258 16.35 10.85 -3.20
C MET A 258 15.67 9.50 -3.00
N THR A 259 15.44 8.73 -4.08
CA THR A 259 14.87 7.37 -3.98
C THR A 259 15.79 6.40 -3.26
N PHE A 260 17.11 6.54 -3.38
CA PHE A 260 18.06 5.74 -2.60
C PHE A 260 17.90 5.99 -1.10
N VAL A 261 17.78 7.27 -0.68
CA VAL A 261 17.54 7.60 0.72
C VAL A 261 16.18 7.10 1.18
N THR A 262 15.12 7.24 0.36
CA THR A 262 13.81 6.61 0.62
C THR A 262 13.96 5.12 0.88
N ASP A 263 14.76 4.44 0.08
CA ASP A 263 14.94 3.00 0.18
C ASP A 263 15.73 2.60 1.43
N MET A 264 16.76 3.37 1.82
CA MET A 264 17.48 3.15 3.07
C MET A 264 16.58 3.30 4.31
N LEU A 265 15.63 4.24 4.27
CA LEU A 265 14.60 4.37 5.30
C LEU A 265 13.67 3.15 5.31
N GLY A 266 13.34 2.61 4.14
CA GLY A 266 12.57 1.37 4.03
C GLY A 266 13.32 0.15 4.57
N TRP A 267 14.63 0.02 4.30
CA TRP A 267 15.48 -1.05 4.84
C TRP A 267 15.52 -1.00 6.37
N TYR A 268 15.61 0.21 6.93
CA TYR A 268 15.53 0.44 8.37
C TYR A 268 14.20 -0.03 8.96
N LEU A 269 13.06 0.30 8.32
CA LEU A 269 11.74 -0.18 8.73
C LEU A 269 11.61 -1.69 8.63
N PHE A 270 12.03 -2.28 7.51
CA PHE A 270 11.97 -3.71 7.28
C PHE A 270 12.74 -4.48 8.36
N PHE A 271 13.96 -4.06 8.65
CA PHE A 271 14.76 -4.66 9.71
C PHE A 271 14.11 -4.49 11.08
N GLY A 272 13.59 -3.31 11.39
CA GLY A 272 12.88 -3.05 12.65
C GLY A 272 11.65 -3.95 12.86
N ILE A 273 10.85 -4.16 11.82
CA ILE A 273 9.64 -5.00 11.91
C ILE A 273 10.02 -6.49 12.00
N LEU A 274 11.08 -6.95 11.31
CA LEU A 274 11.56 -8.33 11.44
C LEU A 274 12.12 -8.61 12.84
N LEU A 275 12.90 -7.69 13.41
CA LEU A 275 13.38 -7.82 14.79
C LEU A 275 12.21 -7.97 15.78
N ALA A 276 11.17 -7.13 15.63
CA ALA A 276 9.97 -7.20 16.46
C ALA A 276 9.19 -8.51 16.23
N SER A 277 9.11 -9.00 14.98
CA SER A 277 8.41 -10.25 14.65
C SER A 277 9.11 -11.50 15.18
N LEU A 278 10.43 -11.41 15.43
CA LEU A 278 11.25 -12.49 15.98
C LEU A 278 11.54 -12.31 17.48
N ASP A 279 10.89 -11.35 18.14
CA ASP A 279 11.04 -11.06 19.58
C ASP A 279 12.49 -10.82 20.02
N PHE A 280 13.24 -10.06 19.22
CA PHE A 280 14.59 -9.63 19.61
C PHE A 280 14.55 -8.72 20.85
N PRO A 281 15.57 -8.77 21.74
CA PRO A 281 15.58 -8.05 23.01
C PRO A 281 15.73 -6.52 22.88
N PHE A 282 15.80 -5.99 21.66
CA PHE A 282 15.92 -4.57 21.37
C PHE A 282 15.04 -4.19 20.18
N SER A 283 14.62 -2.93 20.14
CA SER A 283 13.79 -2.39 19.06
C SER A 283 14.43 -1.14 18.46
N LEU A 284 14.31 -0.98 17.15
CA LEU A 284 14.77 0.22 16.47
C LEU A 284 13.76 1.38 16.65
N PRO A 285 14.23 2.62 16.90
CA PRO A 285 13.33 3.76 17.04
C PRO A 285 12.76 4.19 15.67
N VAL A 286 11.46 3.99 15.47
CA VAL A 286 10.75 4.40 14.23
C VAL A 286 9.95 5.69 14.36
N GLY A 287 9.92 6.31 15.55
CA GLY A 287 9.28 7.61 15.81
C GLY A 287 7.77 7.65 15.57
N ASP A 288 6.98 7.36 16.60
CA ASP A 288 5.52 7.45 16.56
C ASP A 288 5.04 8.91 16.53
N LEU A 289 4.25 9.26 15.50
CA LEU A 289 3.65 10.59 15.32
C LEU A 289 2.16 10.62 15.66
N SER A 290 1.55 9.49 16.01
CA SER A 290 0.10 9.38 16.29
C SER A 290 -0.34 10.32 17.42
N ARG A 291 0.56 10.57 18.38
CA ARG A 291 0.37 11.50 19.51
C ARG A 291 0.48 12.98 19.15
N MET A 292 1.20 13.33 18.07
CA MET A 292 1.35 14.73 17.63
C MET A 292 0.12 15.24 16.89
N ILE A 293 -0.56 14.38 16.12
CA ILE A 293 -1.78 14.74 15.38
C ILE A 293 -2.93 13.86 15.86
N LYS A 294 -3.67 14.36 16.86
CA LYS A 294 -4.84 13.72 17.46
C LYS A 294 -5.89 13.29 16.43
N GLY A 295 -6.53 12.16 16.69
CA GLY A 295 -7.59 11.60 15.84
C GLY A 295 -8.85 12.44 15.84
N GLY A 296 -9.64 12.33 14.77
CA GLY A 296 -10.96 12.98 14.70
C GLY A 296 -11.85 12.57 15.88
N SER A 297 -11.89 11.27 16.19
CA SER A 297 -12.64 10.72 17.34
C SER A 297 -12.08 11.18 18.69
N GLU A 298 -10.76 11.34 18.80
CA GLU A 298 -10.11 11.83 20.03
C GLU A 298 -10.42 13.31 20.23
N LYS A 299 -10.28 14.15 19.19
CA LYS A 299 -10.68 15.56 19.22
C LYS A 299 -12.18 15.72 19.49
N ALA A 300 -13.02 14.83 18.99
CA ALA A 300 -14.46 14.85 19.24
C ALA A 300 -14.77 14.50 20.70
N ARG A 301 -14.07 13.52 21.29
CA ARG A 301 -14.17 13.19 22.72
C ARG A 301 -13.70 14.35 23.59
N ASP A 302 -12.53 14.93 23.30
CA ASP A 302 -11.99 16.07 24.04
C ASP A 302 -12.94 17.29 23.99
N LYS A 303 -13.61 17.51 22.85
CA LYS A 303 -14.64 18.57 22.73
C LYS A 303 -15.93 18.26 23.49
N GLY A 304 -16.34 16.99 23.54
CA GLY A 304 -17.51 16.54 24.29
C GLY A 304 -17.30 16.63 25.81
N GLU A 305 -16.10 16.32 26.29
CA GLU A 305 -15.71 16.43 27.71
C GLU A 305 -15.56 17.88 28.19
N HIS A 306 -15.36 18.85 27.29
CA HIS A 306 -15.34 20.29 27.63
C HIS A 306 -16.72 20.97 27.49
N SER A 307 -17.73 20.26 27.00
CA SER A 307 -19.10 20.78 26.87
C SER A 307 -20.07 20.23 27.93
N ALA A 308 -19.55 19.46 28.90
CA ALA A 308 -20.30 18.86 30.01
C ALA A 308 -19.93 19.48 31.35
#